data_AF-A0A419FR03-F1
#
_entry.id   AF-A0A419FR03-F1
#
_cell.length_a   1.000
_cell.length_b   1.000
_cell.length_c   1.000
_cell.angle_alpha   90.00
_cell.angle_beta   90.00
_cell.angle_gamma   90.00
#
_symmetry.space_group_name_H-M   'P 1'
#
loop_
_entity.id
_entity.type
_entity.pdbx_description
1 polymer ?
#
loop_
_entity_poly.entity_id
_entity_poly.type
_entity_poly.pdbx_seq_one_letter_code
_entity_poly.pdbx_strand_id
1 'polypeptide(L)'
;MHISYTGYYSSIRVLKYATNASGSWAISILADSYSSPPYDFHGYAKGGSIAIDSNNKVHISYVSYSTNKHSSSSWLDYITNASNSWTVYTKIDYQFLSAIEENSIALDSNNKAHISYFDGTNDDLKYATNASGSWVISTIDSAGSVGGDSSTAIDSNNKAHISYYDYSNDDLKYATNASGSWVISTIDSAGSVGGDSSTALDSNNKAHISYFDGTNADLKYMTNSSGFWEASVIDIYGTVGGNDSNSSVEVAPNNKLHISYYDGTNKDLKYATNVSGLWISSTVDSLEDVGDRSSIAADLNNAIHISYVYRQGDNQAIKYATNSSGSWVTSIIDSRLPYAAYYSSPSIAIDSSNNVHISYYAGWPDNDLKYATNVSGSWFISTIDSTGSVGVFTSMVIDSNNKAHISYFDDTNQDLKYATNASGSWITSIIDSTGNVGAYTSIALDSNNNAHISYTGYYSSIRVLKYATNTSGSWVISTIDSGGGTTSIDVDLNDRVHISYFDGTNDDLKYATNASGSWIISTIDSAGSVGWYSSMALDSNNKVHISYYNSSNGDLKYATNNSCGRHNHKQRNRPCRSNSLDFQQ
;
A
#
# COMPACT_ATOMS: atom_id res chain seq x y z
N MET A 1 -2.19 -3.92 12.00
CA MET A 1 -2.12 -3.58 13.44
C MET A 1 -0.86 -2.77 13.69
N HIS A 2 -1.04 -1.52 14.10
CA HIS A 2 -0.02 -0.49 14.14
C HIS A 2 0.57 -0.38 15.55
N ILE A 3 1.90 -0.44 15.68
CA ILE A 3 2.62 -0.15 16.92
C ILE A 3 3.34 1.18 16.67
N SER A 4 2.81 2.28 17.22
CA SER A 4 3.52 3.55 17.23
C SER A 4 4.12 3.80 18.62
N TYR A 5 5.42 4.06 18.66
CA TYR A 5 6.12 4.57 19.83
C TYR A 5 6.47 6.04 19.62
N THR A 6 6.01 6.91 20.52
CA THR A 6 6.44 8.32 20.61
C THR A 6 7.07 8.59 21.98
N GLY A 7 8.31 9.09 22.01
CA GLY A 7 8.75 10.00 23.08
C GLY A 7 8.20 11.41 22.77
N TYR A 8 8.14 12.41 23.63
CA TYR A 8 8.74 12.71 24.92
C TYR A 8 7.76 13.65 25.65
N TYR A 9 7.14 13.28 26.77
CA TYR A 9 6.64 14.23 27.78
C TYR A 9 6.39 13.49 29.11
N SER A 10 7.06 13.93 30.19
CA SER A 10 6.84 13.59 31.61
C SER A 10 6.64 12.10 31.99
N SER A 11 7.67 11.48 32.57
CA SER A 11 7.65 10.38 33.58
C SER A 11 6.73 9.14 33.45
N ILE A 12 5.90 8.99 32.41
CA ILE A 12 5.03 7.83 32.18
C ILE A 12 5.13 7.48 30.69
N ARG A 13 5.43 6.21 30.38
CA ARG A 13 5.56 5.72 28.99
C ARG A 13 4.44 4.76 28.66
N VAL A 14 3.93 4.84 27.43
CA VAL A 14 2.65 4.25 27.03
C VAL A 14 2.85 3.34 25.82
N LEU A 15 2.73 2.03 26.02
CA LEU A 15 2.45 1.11 24.93
C LEU A 15 0.95 1.15 24.65
N LYS A 16 0.58 1.56 23.43
CA LYS A 16 -0.81 1.60 22.97
C LYS A 16 -1.02 0.45 22.01
N TYR A 17 -2.02 -0.36 22.30
CA TYR A 17 -2.57 -1.31 21.35
C TYR A 17 -4.06 -1.04 21.20
N ALA A 18 -4.66 -1.66 20.20
CA ALA A 18 -6.10 -1.76 20.12
C ALA A 18 -6.54 -3.15 19.72
N THR A 19 -7.65 -3.59 20.31
CA THR A 19 -8.27 -4.89 20.04
C THR A 19 -9.75 -4.73 19.80
N ASN A 20 -10.29 -5.50 18.87
CA ASN A 20 -11.71 -5.50 18.54
C ASN A 20 -12.31 -6.90 18.74
N ALA A 21 -13.11 -7.07 19.79
CA ALA A 21 -14.04 -8.20 19.94
C ALA A 21 -15.52 -7.77 19.80
N SER A 22 -15.80 -6.48 19.60
CA SER A 22 -17.15 -5.92 19.75
C SER A 22 -17.44 -4.65 18.94
N GLY A 23 -16.59 -4.26 17.99
CA GLY A 23 -16.82 -3.12 17.09
C GLY A 23 -16.50 -1.76 17.70
N SER A 24 -15.59 -1.66 18.67
CA SER A 24 -15.07 -0.39 19.17
C SER A 24 -13.61 -0.52 19.58
N TRP A 25 -12.78 0.44 19.14
CA TRP A 25 -11.36 0.53 19.51
C TRP A 25 -11.25 1.01 20.97
N ALA A 26 -10.84 0.14 21.88
CA ALA A 26 -10.46 0.54 23.23
C ALA A 26 -8.96 0.77 23.30
N ILE A 27 -8.53 2.01 23.55
CA ILE A 27 -7.15 2.34 23.91
C ILE A 27 -6.96 1.89 25.35
N SER A 28 -6.05 0.94 25.60
CA SER A 28 -5.62 0.60 26.96
C SER A 28 -4.15 0.92 27.14
N ILE A 29 -3.84 1.53 28.28
CA ILE A 29 -2.50 1.94 28.71
C ILE A 29 -1.85 0.75 29.42
N LEU A 30 -0.75 0.24 28.89
CA LEU A 30 0.16 -0.64 29.65
C LEU A 30 1.27 0.24 30.21
N ALA A 31 1.15 0.62 31.49
CA ALA A 31 2.13 1.41 32.19
C ALA A 31 3.20 0.52 32.84
N ASP A 32 4.46 0.87 32.66
CA ASP A 32 5.52 0.55 33.62
C ASP A 32 5.50 1.65 34.69
N SER A 33 4.98 1.35 35.88
CA SER A 33 5.06 2.28 37.00
C SER A 33 6.32 2.00 37.80
N TYR A 34 7.44 2.64 37.45
CA TYR A 34 8.49 2.83 38.45
C TYR A 34 7.96 3.80 39.50
N SER A 35 7.72 3.31 40.71
CA SER A 35 7.53 4.16 41.87
C SER A 35 8.86 4.88 42.16
N SER A 36 9.01 6.04 41.53
CA SER A 36 10.04 7.07 41.79
C SER A 36 11.50 6.69 41.49
N PRO A 37 12.02 6.96 40.27
CA PRO A 37 13.45 7.05 40.08
C PRO A 37 13.92 8.49 40.36
N PRO A 38 14.91 8.70 41.25
CA PRO A 38 15.64 9.96 41.30
C PRO A 38 16.64 10.00 40.13
N TYR A 39 16.67 11.13 39.41
CA TYR A 39 17.62 11.54 38.35
C TYR A 39 17.47 10.93 36.94
N ASP A 40 17.49 11.83 35.93
CA ASP A 40 17.65 11.68 34.47
C ASP A 40 17.63 10.24 33.90
N PHE A 41 16.44 9.65 33.81
CA PHE A 41 16.19 8.39 33.09
C PHE A 41 15.45 8.67 31.77
N HIS A 42 16.11 8.43 30.63
CA HIS A 42 15.50 8.42 29.31
C HIS A 42 15.46 6.99 28.79
N GLY A 43 14.48 6.66 27.97
CA GLY A 43 14.32 5.31 27.47
C GLY A 43 13.13 5.25 26.55
N TYR A 44 13.23 4.41 25.55
CA TYR A 44 12.35 4.40 24.39
C TYR A 44 12.21 3.00 23.83
N ALA A 45 11.26 2.76 22.93
CA ALA A 45 11.11 1.48 22.25
C ALA A 45 11.25 1.64 20.72
N LYS A 46 11.88 0.68 20.03
CA LYS A 46 12.17 0.74 18.58
C LYS A 46 12.02 -0.64 17.92
N GLY A 47 11.77 -0.66 16.61
CA GLY A 47 11.86 -1.86 15.75
C GLY A 47 10.81 -2.94 16.03
N GLY A 48 9.55 -2.59 16.31
CA GLY A 48 8.53 -3.60 16.67
C GLY A 48 8.13 -4.52 15.51
N SER A 49 8.04 -5.82 15.78
CA SER A 49 7.50 -6.83 14.87
C SER A 49 6.24 -7.45 15.43
N ILE A 50 5.34 -7.87 14.54
CA ILE A 50 4.00 -8.29 14.93
C ILE A 50 3.55 -9.55 14.18
N ALA A 51 2.91 -10.45 14.93
CA ALA A 51 2.27 -11.63 14.38
C ALA A 51 0.90 -11.85 15.01
N ILE A 52 0.02 -12.50 14.26
CA ILE A 52 -1.36 -12.77 14.66
C ILE A 52 -1.56 -14.27 14.73
N ASP A 53 -2.11 -14.72 15.85
CA ASP A 53 -2.33 -16.12 16.15
C ASP A 53 -3.61 -16.65 15.49
N SER A 54 -3.79 -17.97 15.48
CA SER A 54 -4.95 -18.64 14.86
C SER A 54 -6.31 -18.24 15.46
N ASN A 55 -6.31 -17.58 16.61
CA ASN A 55 -7.48 -17.09 17.34
C ASN A 55 -7.62 -15.56 17.23
N ASN A 56 -6.91 -14.94 16.29
CA ASN A 56 -6.84 -13.48 16.08
C ASN A 56 -6.29 -12.73 17.31
N LYS A 57 -5.38 -13.37 18.05
CA LYS A 57 -4.64 -12.75 19.15
C LYS A 57 -3.33 -12.20 18.63
N VAL A 58 -2.94 -11.10 19.24
CA VAL A 58 -1.84 -10.25 18.88
C VAL A 58 -0.62 -10.70 19.65
N HIS A 59 0.50 -10.81 18.97
CA HIS A 59 1.80 -11.09 19.53
C HIS A 59 2.77 -10.05 19.00
N ILE A 60 3.42 -9.32 19.90
CA ILE A 60 4.32 -8.24 19.53
C ILE A 60 5.65 -8.49 20.21
N SER A 61 6.72 -8.38 19.43
CA SER A 61 8.08 -8.22 19.92
C SER A 61 8.55 -6.80 19.64
N TYR A 62 9.32 -6.24 20.56
CA TYR A 62 9.92 -4.92 20.39
C TYR A 62 11.15 -4.79 21.28
N VAL A 63 11.98 -3.80 21.00
CA VAL A 63 13.11 -3.48 21.87
C VAL A 63 12.75 -2.30 22.74
N SER A 64 13.02 -2.36 24.04
CA SER A 64 13.01 -1.20 24.92
C SER A 64 14.42 -0.84 25.39
N TYR A 65 14.65 0.45 25.62
CA TYR A 65 15.94 0.99 26.04
C TYR A 65 15.82 1.74 27.36
N SER A 66 16.91 1.76 28.12
CA SER A 66 17.16 2.67 29.23
C SER A 66 18.53 3.27 29.07
N THR A 67 18.62 4.59 29.09
CA THR A 67 19.88 5.32 29.02
C THR A 67 20.01 6.25 30.23
N ASN A 68 21.18 6.20 30.86
CA ASN A 68 21.62 7.19 31.83
C ASN A 68 22.98 7.77 31.38
N LYS A 69 23.49 8.80 32.07
CA LYS A 69 24.73 9.51 31.69
C LYS A 69 25.99 8.63 31.56
N HIS A 70 25.95 7.37 32.00
CA HIS A 70 27.10 6.48 32.05
C HIS A 70 26.89 5.09 31.42
N SER A 71 25.67 4.72 31.00
CA SER A 71 25.35 3.41 30.43
C SER A 71 24.02 3.39 29.67
N SER A 72 23.96 2.57 28.62
CA SER A 72 22.77 2.18 27.88
C SER A 72 22.41 0.73 28.20
N SER A 73 21.14 0.40 28.27
CA SER A 73 20.61 -0.96 28.45
C SER A 73 19.47 -1.18 27.47
N SER A 74 19.36 -2.37 26.91
CA SER A 74 18.25 -2.73 26.02
C SER A 74 17.63 -4.07 26.43
N TRP A 75 16.33 -4.22 26.17
CA TRP A 75 15.57 -5.43 26.43
C TRP A 75 14.77 -5.83 25.19
N LEU A 76 14.79 -7.11 24.83
CA LEU A 76 13.81 -7.68 23.92
C LEU A 76 12.56 -7.95 24.74
N ASP A 77 11.49 -7.24 24.42
CA ASP A 77 10.22 -7.35 25.11
C ASP A 77 9.22 -8.08 24.23
N TYR A 78 8.34 -8.84 24.89
CA TYR A 78 7.20 -9.44 24.25
C TYR A 78 5.92 -9.17 25.03
N ILE A 79 4.85 -9.00 24.26
CA ILE A 79 3.52 -8.82 24.79
C ILE A 79 2.46 -9.48 23.90
N THR A 80 1.41 -9.98 24.54
CA THR A 80 0.28 -10.60 23.84
C THR A 80 -1.05 -10.36 24.56
N ASN A 81 -2.15 -10.51 23.82
CA ASN A 81 -3.51 -10.56 24.36
C ASN A 81 -4.12 -11.96 24.31
N ALA A 82 -3.29 -13.01 24.18
CA ALA A 82 -3.73 -14.40 24.05
C ALA A 82 -4.70 -14.86 25.16
N SER A 83 -4.60 -14.31 26.37
CA SER A 83 -5.49 -14.61 27.51
C SER A 83 -6.80 -13.79 27.53
N ASN A 84 -7.15 -13.09 26.44
CA ASN A 84 -8.26 -12.13 26.36
C ASN A 84 -8.09 -10.88 27.25
N SER A 85 -6.91 -10.70 27.84
CA SER A 85 -6.47 -9.46 28.44
C SER A 85 -5.02 -9.26 28.02
N TRP A 86 -4.60 -8.01 27.86
CA TRP A 86 -3.20 -7.71 27.66
C TRP A 86 -2.49 -7.94 28.97
N THR A 87 -1.90 -9.12 29.04
CA THR A 87 -1.14 -9.59 30.18
C THR A 87 0.10 -10.24 29.64
N VAL A 88 1.14 -10.18 30.48
CA VAL A 88 2.47 -10.72 30.23
C VAL A 88 3.32 -9.81 29.34
N TYR A 89 3.69 -8.66 29.90
CA TYR A 89 4.98 -8.04 29.58
C TYR A 89 6.06 -8.99 30.09
N THR A 90 6.79 -9.62 29.18
CA THR A 90 7.97 -10.43 29.54
C THR A 90 9.19 -9.82 28.90
N LYS A 91 10.16 -9.43 29.72
CA LYS A 91 11.52 -9.18 29.28
C LYS A 91 12.11 -10.53 28.88
N ILE A 92 12.27 -10.75 27.59
CA ILE A 92 12.78 -12.00 27.02
C ILE A 92 14.29 -12.03 27.24
N ASP A 93 14.98 -11.02 26.72
CA ASP A 93 16.44 -10.90 26.80
C ASP A 93 16.85 -9.52 27.30
N TYR A 94 18.04 -9.42 27.87
CA TYR A 94 18.61 -8.19 28.43
C TYR A 94 20.06 -8.02 27.97
N GLN A 95 20.36 -6.85 27.42
CA GLN A 95 21.73 -6.45 27.05
C GLN A 95 22.15 -5.17 27.76
N PHE A 96 23.40 -5.13 28.21
CA PHE A 96 24.02 -4.01 28.89
C PHE A 96 25.10 -3.40 27.99
N LEU A 97 25.00 -2.08 27.74
CA LEU A 97 25.91 -1.21 26.98
C LEU A 97 25.75 -1.15 25.46
N SER A 98 25.00 -2.05 24.82
CA SER A 98 24.63 -1.93 23.40
C SER A 98 23.19 -2.37 23.10
N ALA A 99 22.74 -2.08 21.88
CA ALA A 99 21.36 -2.19 21.47
C ALA A 99 21.05 -3.59 20.91
N ILE A 100 19.96 -4.19 21.38
CA ILE A 100 19.18 -5.12 20.56
C ILE A 100 18.55 -4.28 19.44
N GLU A 101 18.65 -4.71 18.20
CA GLU A 101 18.06 -4.00 17.04
C GLU A 101 17.35 -5.02 16.13
N GLU A 102 16.46 -4.52 15.25
CA GLU A 102 15.90 -5.26 14.12
C GLU A 102 15.41 -6.69 14.47
N ASN A 103 14.20 -6.78 15.03
CA ASN A 103 13.58 -8.07 15.33
C ASN A 103 12.46 -8.43 14.35
N SER A 104 12.20 -9.72 14.19
CA SER A 104 11.10 -10.25 13.41
C SER A 104 10.41 -11.39 14.16
N ILE A 105 9.09 -11.32 14.33
CA ILE A 105 8.28 -12.34 15.00
C ILE A 105 7.40 -13.08 14.00
N ALA A 106 7.35 -14.40 14.17
CA ALA A 106 6.33 -15.26 13.57
C ALA A 106 5.77 -16.22 14.61
N LEU A 107 4.59 -16.79 14.32
CA LEU A 107 3.92 -17.74 15.21
C LEU A 107 3.87 -19.12 14.59
N ASP A 108 4.01 -20.13 15.44
CA ASP A 108 3.76 -21.52 15.03
C ASP A 108 2.27 -21.87 15.03
N SER A 109 1.95 -23.09 14.58
CA SER A 109 0.58 -23.62 14.55
C SER A 109 -0.07 -23.74 15.93
N ASN A 110 0.70 -23.59 17.01
CA ASN A 110 0.24 -23.62 18.40
C ASN A 110 0.24 -22.23 19.04
N ASN A 111 0.37 -21.17 18.23
CA ASN A 111 0.38 -19.77 18.66
C ASN A 111 1.56 -19.45 19.60
N LYS A 112 2.67 -20.18 19.45
CA LYS A 112 3.93 -19.91 20.13
C LYS A 112 4.75 -18.94 19.31
N ALA A 113 5.45 -18.06 20.00
CA ALA A 113 6.22 -17.01 19.38
C ALA A 113 7.63 -17.48 19.03
N HIS A 114 8.12 -17.01 17.89
CA HIS A 114 9.44 -17.26 17.35
C HIS A 114 9.98 -15.91 16.89
N ILE A 115 11.04 -15.43 17.53
CA ILE A 115 11.56 -14.08 17.32
C ILE A 115 13.03 -14.16 16.95
N SER A 116 13.41 -13.68 15.76
CA SER A 116 14.80 -13.35 15.44
C SER A 116 15.13 -11.93 15.86
N TYR A 117 16.37 -11.67 16.23
CA TYR A 117 16.84 -10.31 16.54
C TYR A 117 18.36 -10.21 16.44
N PHE A 118 18.84 -9.01 16.15
CA PHE A 118 20.26 -8.68 16.23
C PHE A 118 20.66 -8.35 17.67
N ASP A 119 21.64 -9.07 18.21
CA ASP A 119 22.27 -8.77 19.49
C ASP A 119 23.54 -7.95 19.28
N GLY A 120 23.41 -6.62 19.30
CA GLY A 120 24.55 -5.72 19.14
C GLY A 120 25.55 -5.71 20.30
N THR A 121 25.43 -6.56 21.33
CA THR A 121 26.52 -6.74 22.34
C THR A 121 27.59 -7.68 21.84
N ASN A 122 27.18 -8.72 21.12
CA ASN A 122 28.08 -9.73 20.57
C ASN A 122 28.13 -9.67 19.03
N ASP A 123 27.27 -8.83 18.44
CA ASP A 123 26.95 -8.74 17.03
C ASP A 123 26.41 -10.05 16.45
N ASP A 124 25.61 -10.76 17.25
CA ASP A 124 25.08 -12.10 16.93
C ASP A 124 23.64 -12.06 16.41
N LEU A 125 23.28 -13.03 15.56
CA LEU A 125 21.88 -13.37 15.31
C LEU A 125 21.38 -14.25 16.46
N LYS A 126 20.39 -13.75 17.20
CA LYS A 126 19.72 -14.52 18.24
C LYS A 126 18.29 -14.87 17.87
N TYR A 127 17.81 -15.93 18.50
CA TYR A 127 16.46 -16.44 18.35
C TYR A 127 15.85 -16.75 19.72
N ALA A 128 14.65 -16.25 19.95
CA ALA A 128 13.88 -16.52 21.15
C ALA A 128 12.54 -17.18 20.81
N THR A 129 12.15 -18.20 21.57
CA THR A 129 10.84 -18.84 21.43
C THR A 129 10.23 -19.26 22.76
N ASN A 130 8.90 -19.24 22.85
CA ASN A 130 8.16 -19.76 24.00
C ASN A 130 7.49 -21.12 23.73
N ALA A 131 7.90 -21.83 22.67
CA ALA A 131 7.28 -23.07 22.23
C ALA A 131 7.28 -24.20 23.28
N SER A 132 8.29 -24.25 24.15
CA SER A 132 8.38 -25.23 25.25
C SER A 132 7.52 -24.88 26.47
N GLY A 133 6.80 -23.76 26.43
CA GLY A 133 6.04 -23.23 27.57
C GLY A 133 6.82 -22.23 28.42
N SER A 134 8.09 -21.95 28.09
CA SER A 134 8.88 -20.86 28.66
C SER A 134 9.78 -20.28 27.58
N TRP A 135 10.21 -19.02 27.73
CA TRP A 135 11.14 -18.41 26.79
C TRP A 135 12.48 -19.12 26.83
N VAL A 136 12.93 -19.58 25.67
CA VAL A 136 14.24 -20.16 25.41
C VAL A 136 14.92 -19.27 24.38
N ILE A 137 16.13 -18.84 24.69
CA ILE A 137 16.97 -18.03 23.80
C ILE A 137 18.10 -18.92 23.29
N SER A 138 18.46 -18.74 22.03
CA SER A 138 19.59 -19.41 21.40
C SER A 138 20.32 -18.41 20.52
N THR A 139 21.64 -18.37 20.65
CA THR A 139 22.50 -17.76 19.62
C THR A 139 22.49 -18.68 18.41
N ILE A 140 22.09 -18.15 17.26
CA ILE A 140 21.96 -18.91 16.01
C ILE A 140 23.22 -18.76 15.19
N ASP A 141 23.65 -17.54 14.95
CA ASP A 141 24.89 -17.22 14.25
C ASP A 141 25.68 -16.21 15.09
N SER A 142 26.98 -16.47 15.26
CA SER A 142 27.90 -15.60 16.00
C SER A 142 29.23 -15.44 15.27
N ALA A 143 29.26 -15.76 13.97
CA ALA A 143 30.45 -15.68 13.15
C ALA A 143 30.55 -14.29 12.49
N GLY A 144 31.06 -13.32 13.26
CA GLY A 144 31.13 -11.92 12.83
C GLY A 144 29.90 -11.13 13.28
N SER A 145 29.75 -9.92 12.74
CA SER A 145 28.55 -9.10 12.87
C SER A 145 27.46 -9.57 11.91
N VAL A 146 26.46 -10.25 12.46
CA VAL A 146 25.42 -10.98 11.72
C VAL A 146 24.05 -10.79 12.35
N GLY A 147 23.00 -10.77 11.53
CA GLY A 147 21.62 -10.74 12.03
C GLY A 147 20.85 -9.45 11.76
N GLY A 148 21.42 -8.53 10.99
CA GLY A 148 20.72 -7.33 10.51
C GLY A 148 19.57 -7.68 9.56
N ASP A 149 18.58 -6.81 9.46
CA ASP A 149 17.39 -6.94 8.59
C ASP A 149 16.75 -8.34 8.65
N SER A 150 16.73 -8.94 9.85
CA SER A 150 16.30 -10.32 10.00
C SER A 150 14.79 -10.48 9.73
N SER A 151 14.41 -11.50 8.97
CA SER A 151 13.02 -11.81 8.63
C SER A 151 12.70 -13.26 8.94
N THR A 152 11.80 -13.50 9.89
CA THR A 152 11.43 -14.84 10.37
C THR A 152 10.10 -15.32 9.75
N ALA A 153 10.09 -16.54 9.24
CA ALA A 153 8.89 -17.29 8.86
C ALA A 153 8.88 -18.68 9.51
N ILE A 154 7.68 -19.21 9.80
CA ILE A 154 7.49 -20.54 10.38
C ILE A 154 6.83 -21.48 9.38
N ASP A 155 7.40 -22.67 9.22
CA ASP A 155 6.85 -23.69 8.33
C ASP A 155 5.67 -24.46 8.93
N SER A 156 5.02 -25.28 8.10
CA SER A 156 3.89 -26.12 8.54
C SER A 156 4.26 -27.19 9.59
N ASN A 157 5.55 -27.39 9.89
CA ASN A 157 6.06 -28.28 10.93
C ASN A 157 6.56 -27.52 12.17
N ASN A 158 6.23 -26.22 12.29
CA ASN A 158 6.63 -25.34 13.40
C ASN A 158 8.15 -25.15 13.50
N LYS A 159 8.82 -25.11 12.34
CA LYS A 159 10.26 -24.86 12.20
C LYS A 159 10.50 -23.46 11.70
N ALA A 160 11.56 -22.84 12.20
CA ALA A 160 11.90 -21.47 11.89
C ALA A 160 12.78 -21.39 10.64
N HIS A 161 12.55 -20.35 9.85
CA HIS A 161 13.25 -19.97 8.63
C HIS A 161 13.54 -18.48 8.74
N ILE A 162 14.81 -18.09 8.72
CA ILE A 162 15.24 -16.72 8.99
C ILE A 162 16.17 -16.28 7.86
N SER A 163 15.82 -15.25 7.10
CA SER A 163 16.81 -14.50 6.30
C SER A 163 17.41 -13.38 7.15
N TYR A 164 18.66 -13.03 6.89
CA TYR A 164 19.33 -11.94 7.59
C TYR A 164 20.57 -11.48 6.81
N TYR A 165 20.94 -10.23 7.06
CA TYR A 165 22.14 -9.60 6.54
C TYR A 165 23.36 -9.89 7.44
N ASP A 166 24.48 -10.23 6.81
CA ASP A 166 25.79 -10.39 7.42
C ASP A 166 26.61 -9.12 7.17
N TYR A 167 26.64 -8.20 8.13
CA TYR A 167 27.39 -6.95 8.02
C TYR A 167 28.91 -7.15 7.86
N SER A 168 29.44 -8.30 8.27
CA SER A 168 30.89 -8.55 8.17
C SER A 168 31.32 -8.93 6.77
N ASN A 169 30.43 -9.56 6.02
CA ASN A 169 30.71 -10.07 4.69
C ASN A 169 29.89 -9.39 3.58
N ASP A 170 28.92 -8.55 3.96
CA ASP A 170 27.91 -7.91 3.11
C ASP A 170 27.04 -8.92 2.34
N ASP A 171 26.76 -10.06 2.98
CA ASP A 171 26.08 -11.22 2.38
C ASP A 171 24.62 -11.35 2.85
N LEU A 172 23.78 -11.96 2.01
CA LEU A 172 22.48 -12.50 2.44
C LEU A 172 22.65 -13.92 2.97
N LYS A 173 22.26 -14.13 4.23
CA LYS A 173 22.28 -15.44 4.89
C LYS A 173 20.89 -15.91 5.25
N TYR A 174 20.80 -17.22 5.44
CA TYR A 174 19.59 -17.91 5.81
C TYR A 174 19.86 -19.00 6.85
N ALA A 175 19.05 -19.01 7.91
CA ALA A 175 19.11 -20.00 8.98
C ALA A 175 17.76 -20.74 9.11
N THR A 176 17.79 -22.06 9.28
CA THR A 176 16.59 -22.85 9.57
C THR A 176 16.85 -24.00 10.53
N ASN A 177 15.87 -24.35 11.35
CA ASN A 177 15.92 -25.53 12.21
C ASN A 177 15.06 -26.70 11.72
N ALA A 178 14.66 -26.68 10.43
CA ALA A 178 13.76 -27.67 9.84
C ALA A 178 14.26 -29.12 9.91
N SER A 179 15.58 -29.32 9.89
CA SER A 179 16.23 -30.64 10.03
C SER A 179 16.33 -31.14 11.49
N GLY A 180 15.85 -30.35 12.47
CA GLY A 180 15.96 -30.64 13.89
C GLY A 180 17.17 -29.99 14.58
N SER A 181 18.04 -29.31 13.83
CA SER A 181 19.11 -28.44 14.35
C SER A 181 19.24 -27.23 13.44
N TRP A 182 19.75 -26.11 13.96
CA TRP A 182 19.99 -24.94 13.14
C TRP A 182 21.04 -25.22 12.07
N VAL A 183 20.66 -24.96 10.83
CA VAL A 183 21.52 -24.99 9.65
C VAL A 183 21.56 -23.59 9.10
N ILE A 184 22.77 -23.07 8.93
CA ILE A 184 23.03 -21.73 8.40
C ILE A 184 23.62 -21.89 7.00
N SER A 185 23.23 -21.02 6.08
CA SER A 185 23.74 -20.99 4.73
C SER A 185 23.87 -19.54 4.27
N THR A 186 25.01 -19.20 3.69
CA THR A 186 25.10 -18.01 2.84
C THR A 186 24.42 -18.32 1.52
N ILE A 187 23.43 -17.50 1.14
CA ILE A 187 22.55 -17.76 0.00
C ILE A 187 22.75 -16.76 -1.13
N ASP A 188 23.23 -15.56 -0.84
CA ASP A 188 23.83 -14.65 -1.81
C ASP A 188 25.07 -14.00 -1.18
N SER A 189 26.16 -13.91 -1.95
CA SER A 189 27.44 -13.31 -1.53
C SER A 189 28.13 -12.50 -2.64
N ALA A 190 27.41 -12.23 -3.73
CA ALA A 190 27.96 -11.54 -4.88
C ALA A 190 27.79 -10.02 -4.74
N GLY A 191 28.72 -9.38 -4.02
CA GLY A 191 28.68 -7.95 -3.70
C GLY A 191 27.97 -7.69 -2.37
N SER A 192 27.68 -6.43 -2.07
CA SER A 192 26.80 -6.05 -0.96
C SER A 192 25.34 -6.34 -1.32
N VAL A 193 24.79 -7.39 -0.72
CA VAL A 193 23.48 -7.96 -1.01
C VAL A 193 22.80 -8.42 0.26
N GLY A 194 21.48 -8.30 0.33
CA GLY A 194 20.71 -8.86 1.44
C GLY A 194 20.12 -7.83 2.40
N GLY A 195 20.34 -6.54 2.13
CA GLY A 195 19.62 -5.47 2.82
C GLY A 195 18.11 -5.57 2.59
N ASP A 196 17.34 -5.16 3.60
CA ASP A 196 15.87 -5.15 3.58
C ASP A 196 15.25 -6.52 3.22
N SER A 197 15.85 -7.61 3.73
CA SER A 197 15.41 -8.96 3.38
C SER A 197 14.00 -9.27 3.91
N SER A 198 13.16 -9.87 3.07
CA SER A 198 11.81 -10.31 3.47
C SER A 198 11.58 -11.76 3.07
N THR A 199 11.39 -12.64 4.06
CA THR A 199 11.20 -14.08 3.86
C THR A 199 9.73 -14.48 3.96
N ALA A 200 9.25 -15.20 2.96
CA ALA A 200 7.98 -15.93 2.97
C ALA A 200 8.19 -17.40 2.61
N LEU A 201 7.25 -18.26 3.00
CA LEU A 201 7.25 -19.68 2.65
C LEU A 201 6.09 -20.02 1.72
N ASP A 202 6.30 -20.88 0.72
CA ASP A 202 5.22 -21.46 -0.06
C ASP A 202 4.51 -22.61 0.69
N SER A 203 3.49 -23.18 0.06
CA SER A 203 2.72 -24.31 0.58
C SER A 203 3.55 -25.59 0.78
N ASN A 204 4.77 -25.66 0.24
CA ASN A 204 5.71 -26.77 0.38
C ASN A 204 6.85 -26.44 1.37
N ASN A 205 6.73 -25.36 2.15
CA ASN A 205 7.73 -24.86 3.09
C ASN A 205 9.04 -24.42 2.42
N LYS A 206 8.97 -23.96 1.17
CA LYS A 206 10.12 -23.42 0.43
C LYS A 206 10.21 -21.93 0.62
N ALA A 207 11.41 -21.42 0.80
CA ALA A 207 11.66 -20.01 1.06
C ALA A 207 11.61 -19.20 -0.23
N HIS A 208 11.08 -17.99 -0.08
CA HIS A 208 10.95 -16.93 -1.08
C HIS A 208 11.41 -15.65 -0.41
N ILE A 209 12.49 -15.05 -0.91
CA ILE A 209 13.16 -13.95 -0.23
C ILE A 209 13.35 -12.82 -1.24
N SER A 210 12.77 -11.64 -0.99
CA SER A 210 13.15 -10.42 -1.71
C SER A 210 14.22 -9.68 -0.93
N TYR A 211 15.16 -9.05 -1.61
CA TYR A 211 16.26 -8.32 -0.98
C TYR A 211 16.87 -7.28 -1.92
N PHE A 212 17.49 -6.28 -1.32
CA PHE A 212 18.20 -5.23 -2.03
C PHE A 212 19.63 -5.66 -2.37
N ASP A 213 20.02 -5.47 -3.63
CA ASP A 213 21.42 -5.53 -4.08
C ASP A 213 21.99 -4.11 -4.06
N GLY A 214 22.68 -3.77 -2.97
CA GLY A 214 23.29 -2.45 -2.81
C GLY A 214 24.45 -2.18 -3.75
N THR A 215 25.06 -3.22 -4.33
CA THR A 215 26.16 -3.06 -5.30
C THR A 215 25.64 -2.58 -6.65
N ASN A 216 24.50 -3.13 -7.08
CA ASN A 216 23.93 -2.84 -8.39
C ASN A 216 22.74 -1.86 -8.32
N ALA A 217 22.24 -1.56 -7.11
CA ALA A 217 21.00 -0.86 -6.85
C ALA A 217 19.76 -1.58 -7.44
N ASP A 218 19.83 -2.91 -7.47
CA ASP A 218 18.81 -3.76 -8.07
C ASP A 218 17.87 -4.33 -6.99
N LEU A 219 16.63 -4.60 -7.39
CA LEU A 219 15.74 -5.47 -6.61
C LEU A 219 16.03 -6.92 -6.98
N LYS A 220 16.40 -7.74 -6.00
CA LYS A 220 16.64 -9.17 -6.18
C LYS A 220 15.64 -10.04 -5.43
N TYR A 221 15.56 -11.28 -5.89
CA TYR A 221 14.72 -12.31 -5.33
C TYR A 221 15.44 -13.66 -5.32
N MET A 222 15.25 -14.43 -4.26
CA MET A 222 15.91 -15.71 -4.02
C MET A 222 14.87 -16.74 -3.58
N THR A 223 14.93 -17.96 -4.10
CA THR A 223 14.05 -19.06 -3.66
C THR A 223 14.76 -20.40 -3.62
N ASN A 224 14.30 -21.33 -2.78
CA ASN A 224 14.76 -22.73 -2.77
C ASN A 224 13.70 -23.75 -3.22
N SER A 225 12.67 -23.28 -3.94
CA SER A 225 11.51 -24.07 -4.34
C SER A 225 11.85 -25.27 -5.24
N SER A 226 12.91 -25.16 -6.07
CA SER A 226 13.41 -26.24 -6.91
C SER A 226 14.26 -27.28 -6.17
N GLY A 227 14.56 -27.06 -4.88
CA GLY A 227 15.45 -27.90 -4.06
C GLY A 227 16.86 -27.35 -3.90
N PHE A 228 17.23 -26.28 -4.61
CA PHE A 228 18.47 -25.51 -4.45
C PHE A 228 18.15 -24.02 -4.45
N TRP A 229 19.04 -23.18 -3.92
CA TRP A 229 18.88 -21.72 -3.93
C TRP A 229 19.07 -21.15 -5.34
N GLU A 230 18.11 -20.36 -5.78
CA GLU A 230 18.06 -19.73 -7.09
C GLU A 230 17.79 -18.23 -6.93
N ALA A 231 18.75 -17.42 -7.38
CA ALA A 231 18.63 -15.96 -7.41
C ALA A 231 18.03 -15.50 -8.75
N SER A 232 17.23 -14.45 -8.71
CA SER A 232 16.69 -13.73 -9.87
C SER A 232 16.81 -12.23 -9.60
N VAL A 233 17.22 -11.47 -10.61
CA VAL A 233 17.17 -10.01 -10.55
C VAL A 233 15.85 -9.55 -11.16
N ILE A 234 15.07 -8.79 -10.39
CA ILE A 234 13.71 -8.38 -10.75
C ILE A 234 13.75 -7.13 -11.62
N ASP A 235 14.63 -6.17 -11.30
CA ASP A 235 14.85 -4.96 -12.09
C ASP A 235 16.33 -4.58 -12.01
N ILE A 236 16.94 -4.24 -13.16
CA ILE A 236 18.40 -4.12 -13.35
C ILE A 236 18.86 -2.74 -13.89
N TYR A 237 17.96 -1.76 -14.05
CA TYR A 237 18.31 -0.52 -14.77
C TYR A 237 17.79 0.78 -14.11
N GLY A 238 18.65 1.39 -13.28
CA GLY A 238 18.55 2.81 -12.89
C GLY A 238 17.66 3.10 -11.68
N THR A 239 17.38 4.38 -11.41
CA THR A 239 16.42 4.81 -10.39
C THR A 239 15.00 4.56 -10.89
N VAL A 240 14.30 3.61 -10.25
CA VAL A 240 12.90 3.28 -10.51
C VAL A 240 12.02 4.15 -9.60
N GLY A 241 11.38 5.19 -10.16
CA GLY A 241 10.54 6.17 -9.44
C GLY A 241 11.19 7.55 -9.23
N GLY A 242 10.38 8.58 -8.94
CA GLY A 242 10.83 9.97 -8.73
C GLY A 242 9.74 10.90 -8.15
N ASN A 243 10.16 12.03 -7.57
CA ASN A 243 9.42 12.89 -6.63
C ASN A 243 8.02 13.41 -7.06
N ASP A 244 7.62 13.28 -8.33
CA ASP A 244 6.32 13.75 -8.86
C ASP A 244 5.64 12.73 -9.80
N SER A 245 6.11 11.47 -9.82
CA SER A 245 5.76 10.47 -10.84
C SER A 245 4.75 9.45 -10.33
N ASN A 246 3.56 9.42 -10.92
CA ASN A 246 2.48 8.50 -10.52
C ASN A 246 2.71 7.09 -11.11
N SER A 247 2.72 6.07 -10.25
CA SER A 247 2.41 4.70 -10.63
C SER A 247 0.89 4.50 -10.63
N SER A 248 0.37 3.69 -11.55
CA SER A 248 -1.04 3.30 -11.60
C SER A 248 -1.11 1.77 -11.57
N VAL A 249 -1.99 1.25 -10.73
CA VAL A 249 -2.16 -0.18 -10.49
C VAL A 249 -3.56 -0.62 -10.91
N GLU A 250 -3.65 -1.78 -11.55
CA GLU A 250 -4.91 -2.39 -11.97
C GLU A 250 -4.90 -3.90 -11.68
N VAL A 251 -6.06 -4.43 -11.30
CA VAL A 251 -6.30 -5.87 -11.13
C VAL A 251 -7.10 -6.38 -12.32
N ALA A 252 -6.49 -7.19 -13.17
CA ALA A 252 -7.19 -7.75 -14.33
C ALA A 252 -8.25 -8.80 -13.90
N PRO A 253 -9.23 -9.14 -14.77
CA PRO A 253 -10.26 -10.15 -14.48
C PRO A 253 -9.74 -11.53 -14.03
N ASN A 254 -8.49 -11.86 -14.33
CA ASN A 254 -7.80 -13.08 -13.88
C ASN A 254 -7.19 -12.99 -12.46
N ASN A 255 -7.47 -11.92 -11.71
CA ASN A 255 -6.89 -11.59 -10.40
C ASN A 255 -5.35 -11.45 -10.42
N LYS A 256 -4.76 -11.06 -11.56
CA LYS A 256 -3.34 -10.73 -11.68
C LYS A 256 -3.14 -9.23 -11.65
N LEU A 257 -1.99 -8.84 -11.12
CA LEU A 257 -1.63 -7.44 -10.88
C LEU A 257 -0.87 -6.89 -12.09
N HIS A 258 -1.21 -5.66 -12.43
CA HIS A 258 -0.65 -4.90 -13.52
C HIS A 258 -0.30 -3.51 -13.01
N ILE A 259 0.91 -3.05 -13.28
CA ILE A 259 1.39 -1.75 -12.82
C ILE A 259 1.99 -1.03 -14.01
N SER A 260 1.54 0.19 -14.28
CA SER A 260 2.25 1.13 -15.15
C SER A 260 3.02 2.12 -14.28
N TYR A 261 4.27 2.39 -14.66
CA TYR A 261 5.14 3.30 -13.90
C TYR A 261 6.07 4.07 -14.83
N TYR A 262 6.53 5.22 -14.34
CA TYR A 262 7.50 6.05 -15.02
C TYR A 262 8.92 5.69 -14.56
N ASP A 263 9.78 5.34 -15.50
CA ASP A 263 11.21 5.19 -15.28
C ASP A 263 11.88 6.55 -15.44
N GLY A 264 12.17 7.22 -14.33
CA GLY A 264 12.76 8.57 -14.35
C GLY A 264 14.19 8.63 -14.88
N THR A 265 14.89 7.50 -14.95
CA THR A 265 16.25 7.43 -15.49
C THR A 265 16.22 7.51 -17.00
N ASN A 266 15.34 6.74 -17.63
CA ASN A 266 15.22 6.68 -19.09
C ASN A 266 14.12 7.59 -19.64
N LYS A 267 13.25 8.10 -18.76
CA LYS A 267 12.02 8.82 -19.05
C LYS A 267 10.96 7.99 -19.78
N ASP A 268 10.99 6.68 -19.56
CA ASP A 268 10.16 5.70 -20.25
C ASP A 268 8.86 5.40 -19.48
N LEU A 269 7.82 5.01 -20.22
CA LEU A 269 6.68 4.30 -19.66
C LEU A 269 7.03 2.83 -19.54
N LYS A 270 7.03 2.31 -18.32
CA LYS A 270 7.23 0.90 -18.00
C LYS A 270 5.94 0.24 -17.54
N TYR A 271 5.94 -1.08 -17.64
CA TYR A 271 4.86 -1.94 -17.18
C TYR A 271 5.44 -3.16 -16.48
N ALA A 272 4.88 -3.51 -15.33
CA ALA A 272 5.21 -4.72 -14.58
C ALA A 272 3.95 -5.58 -14.33
N THR A 273 4.14 -6.90 -14.31
CA THR A 273 3.05 -7.84 -14.01
C THR A 273 3.53 -9.13 -13.37
N ASN A 274 2.65 -9.78 -12.61
CA ASN A 274 2.87 -11.09 -11.99
C ASN A 274 2.09 -12.24 -12.66
N VAL A 275 1.58 -12.04 -13.88
CA VAL A 275 0.73 -13.02 -14.59
C VAL A 275 1.38 -14.40 -14.72
N SER A 276 2.69 -14.47 -14.97
CA SER A 276 3.45 -15.71 -15.14
C SER A 276 3.75 -16.44 -13.82
N GLY A 277 3.38 -15.87 -12.67
CA GLY A 277 3.81 -16.33 -11.35
C GLY A 277 5.15 -15.74 -10.89
N LEU A 278 5.82 -14.96 -11.74
CA LEU A 278 6.97 -14.12 -11.42
C LEU A 278 6.67 -12.68 -11.84
N TRP A 279 7.29 -11.71 -11.18
CA TRP A 279 7.28 -10.33 -11.64
C TRP A 279 8.14 -10.23 -12.89
N ILE A 280 7.55 -9.72 -13.96
CA ILE A 280 8.24 -9.35 -15.19
C ILE A 280 7.93 -7.89 -15.48
N SER A 281 8.93 -7.14 -15.90
CA SER A 281 8.78 -5.77 -16.38
C SER A 281 9.13 -5.66 -17.87
N SER A 282 8.57 -4.64 -18.52
CA SER A 282 8.83 -4.34 -19.92
C SER A 282 8.66 -2.85 -20.18
N THR A 283 9.40 -2.31 -21.16
CA THR A 283 9.14 -0.97 -21.68
C THR A 283 7.91 -0.98 -22.58
N VAL A 284 6.97 -0.07 -22.31
CA VAL A 284 5.75 0.15 -23.10
C VAL A 284 5.98 1.19 -24.17
N ASP A 285 6.61 2.31 -23.79
CA ASP A 285 6.93 3.43 -24.65
C ASP A 285 8.24 4.06 -24.17
N SER A 286 9.14 4.34 -25.11
CA SER A 286 10.45 4.94 -24.85
C SER A 286 10.70 6.20 -25.69
N LEU A 287 9.65 6.78 -26.26
CA LEU A 287 9.76 7.97 -27.10
C LEU A 287 9.84 9.23 -26.21
N GLU A 288 11.05 9.58 -25.78
CA GLU A 288 11.35 10.77 -24.96
C GLU A 288 10.72 10.69 -23.56
N ASP A 289 10.13 11.79 -23.05
CA ASP A 289 9.52 11.85 -21.72
C ASP A 289 8.06 11.39 -21.80
N VAL A 290 7.87 10.09 -21.55
CA VAL A 290 6.60 9.38 -21.64
C VAL A 290 6.31 8.60 -20.37
N GLY A 291 5.03 8.52 -20.02
CA GLY A 291 4.56 7.67 -18.93
C GLY A 291 4.34 8.39 -17.60
N ASP A 292 4.66 9.68 -17.53
CA ASP A 292 4.19 10.52 -16.44
C ASP A 292 2.64 10.54 -16.43
N ARG A 293 2.06 10.41 -15.23
CA ARG A 293 0.61 10.43 -14.98
C ARG A 293 -0.18 9.39 -15.79
N SER A 294 0.32 8.16 -15.84
CA SER A 294 -0.39 7.05 -16.48
C SER A 294 -1.68 6.65 -15.74
N SER A 295 -2.66 6.17 -16.49
CA SER A 295 -3.86 5.49 -15.99
C SER A 295 -4.03 4.20 -16.78
N ILE A 296 -4.22 3.09 -16.08
CA ILE A 296 -4.28 1.73 -16.62
C ILE A 296 -5.67 1.11 -16.43
N ALA A 297 -6.13 0.32 -17.39
CA ALA A 297 -7.32 -0.52 -17.29
C ALA A 297 -7.13 -1.83 -18.07
N ALA A 298 -7.79 -2.89 -17.62
CA ALA A 298 -7.82 -4.18 -18.32
C ALA A 298 -9.16 -4.37 -19.07
N ASP A 299 -9.11 -4.97 -20.26
CA ASP A 299 -10.31 -5.41 -20.98
C ASP A 299 -10.77 -6.82 -20.55
N LEU A 300 -11.91 -7.28 -21.07
CA LEU A 300 -12.45 -8.61 -20.75
C LEU A 300 -11.57 -9.77 -21.25
N ASN A 301 -10.64 -9.51 -22.16
CA ASN A 301 -9.66 -10.49 -22.64
C ASN A 301 -8.34 -10.44 -21.83
N ASN A 302 -8.27 -9.59 -20.79
CA ASN A 302 -7.06 -9.28 -20.01
C ASN A 302 -5.98 -8.55 -20.83
N ALA A 303 -6.34 -7.94 -21.96
CA ALA A 303 -5.48 -6.96 -22.60
C ALA A 303 -5.42 -5.69 -21.75
N ILE A 304 -4.25 -5.08 -21.72
CA ILE A 304 -3.97 -3.89 -20.94
C ILE A 304 -4.05 -2.66 -21.83
N HIS A 305 -4.64 -1.62 -21.29
CA HIS A 305 -4.88 -0.33 -21.92
C HIS A 305 -4.33 0.75 -21.00
N ILE A 306 -3.45 1.61 -21.51
CA ILE A 306 -2.82 2.67 -20.74
C ILE A 306 -3.03 3.98 -21.45
N SER A 307 -3.65 4.96 -20.79
CA SER A 307 -3.61 6.36 -21.20
C SER A 307 -2.51 7.08 -20.44
N TYR A 308 -1.76 7.94 -21.11
CA TYR A 308 -0.62 8.64 -20.51
C TYR A 308 -0.32 9.94 -21.25
N VAL A 309 0.46 10.79 -20.61
CA VAL A 309 0.90 12.04 -21.20
C VAL A 309 2.27 11.86 -21.86
N TYR A 310 2.42 12.46 -23.04
CA TYR A 310 3.69 12.62 -23.73
C TYR A 310 4.16 14.06 -23.63
N ARG A 311 5.46 14.27 -23.42
CA ARG A 311 6.08 15.60 -23.35
C ARG A 311 7.33 15.70 -24.23
N GLN A 312 7.34 16.71 -25.10
CA GLN A 312 8.50 17.12 -25.90
C GLN A 312 8.67 18.64 -25.85
N GLY A 313 9.49 19.13 -24.92
CA GLY A 313 9.54 20.56 -24.63
C GLY A 313 8.16 21.08 -24.22
N ASP A 314 7.68 22.13 -24.88
CA ASP A 314 6.34 22.70 -24.65
C ASP A 314 5.22 21.93 -25.36
N ASN A 315 5.54 20.93 -26.18
CA ASN A 315 4.54 20.15 -26.91
C ASN A 315 4.12 18.94 -26.08
N GLN A 316 2.84 18.87 -25.70
CA GLN A 316 2.29 17.73 -24.97
C GLN A 316 1.11 17.11 -25.73
N ALA A 317 0.88 15.82 -25.47
CA ALA A 317 -0.19 15.05 -26.12
C ALA A 317 -0.76 14.01 -25.17
N ILE A 318 -2.02 13.62 -25.39
CA ILE A 318 -2.60 12.42 -24.78
C ILE A 318 -2.29 11.24 -25.70
N LYS A 319 -1.59 10.24 -25.15
CA LYS A 319 -1.28 8.99 -25.83
C LYS A 319 -2.01 7.82 -25.20
N TYR A 320 -2.11 6.76 -25.99
CA TYR A 320 -2.67 5.50 -25.59
C TYR A 320 -1.76 4.35 -26.03
N ALA A 321 -1.62 3.36 -25.16
CA ALA A 321 -0.91 2.11 -25.42
C ALA A 321 -1.80 0.90 -25.10
N THR A 322 -1.68 -0.16 -25.89
CA THR A 322 -2.33 -1.45 -25.59
C THR A 322 -1.50 -2.63 -26.04
N ASN A 323 -1.64 -3.76 -25.35
CA ASN A 323 -1.03 -5.05 -25.74
C ASN A 323 -2.03 -6.04 -26.35
N SER A 324 -3.26 -5.61 -26.68
CA SER A 324 -4.35 -6.45 -27.23
C SER A 324 -3.98 -7.22 -28.50
N SER A 325 -3.01 -6.75 -29.27
CA SER A 325 -2.50 -7.43 -30.47
C SER A 325 -1.43 -8.50 -30.18
N GLY A 326 -1.07 -8.72 -28.91
CA GLY A 326 0.04 -9.58 -28.47
C GLY A 326 1.37 -8.83 -28.32
N SER A 327 1.42 -7.54 -28.60
CA SER A 327 2.57 -6.66 -28.38
C SER A 327 2.08 -5.23 -28.13
N TRP A 328 2.90 -4.43 -27.44
CA TRP A 328 2.59 -3.03 -27.19
C TRP A 328 2.50 -2.24 -28.49
N VAL A 329 1.36 -1.60 -28.71
CA VAL A 329 1.13 -0.63 -29.77
C VAL A 329 0.70 0.69 -29.16
N THR A 330 1.25 1.80 -29.66
CA THR A 330 0.95 3.15 -29.15
C THR A 330 0.29 4.00 -30.23
N SER A 331 -0.60 4.92 -29.84
CA SER A 331 -1.17 5.94 -30.72
C SER A 331 -1.30 7.27 -30.00
N ILE A 332 -1.15 8.37 -30.75
CA ILE A 332 -1.54 9.71 -30.28
C ILE A 332 -3.05 9.84 -30.41
N ILE A 333 -3.73 10.21 -29.33
CA ILE A 333 -5.16 10.47 -29.31
C ILE A 333 -5.42 11.92 -29.69
N ASP A 334 -4.84 12.83 -28.90
CA ASP A 334 -5.00 14.27 -29.08
C ASP A 334 -3.64 14.96 -28.97
N SER A 335 -3.36 15.87 -29.89
CA SER A 335 -2.04 16.46 -30.09
C SER A 335 -2.07 17.98 -29.89
N ARG A 336 -0.93 18.57 -29.50
CA ARG A 336 -0.72 20.02 -29.34
C ARG A 336 -1.49 20.62 -28.16
N LEU A 337 -1.33 20.02 -26.99
CA LEU A 337 -1.89 20.50 -25.74
C LEU A 337 -0.77 21.08 -24.86
N PRO A 338 -0.35 22.35 -25.05
CA PRO A 338 0.89 22.85 -24.44
C PRO A 338 0.99 22.86 -22.91
N TYR A 339 -0.06 22.46 -22.17
CA TYR A 339 -0.05 22.37 -20.71
C TYR A 339 -0.95 21.26 -20.13
N ALA A 340 -1.32 20.24 -20.90
CA ALA A 340 -2.21 19.15 -20.43
C ALA A 340 -1.71 18.44 -19.16
N ALA A 341 -0.39 18.42 -18.93
CA ALA A 341 0.26 17.58 -17.93
C ALA A 341 0.46 18.22 -16.56
N TYR A 342 0.25 19.54 -16.40
CA TYR A 342 0.64 20.23 -15.17
C TYR A 342 -0.30 19.95 -13.99
N TYR A 343 -1.56 19.61 -14.26
CA TYR A 343 -2.58 19.60 -13.20
C TYR A 343 -3.48 18.36 -13.18
N SER A 344 -3.48 17.51 -14.22
CA SER A 344 -4.38 16.35 -14.26
C SER A 344 -3.77 15.15 -14.96
N SER A 345 -4.04 13.96 -14.44
CA SER A 345 -3.88 12.71 -15.18
C SER A 345 -5.08 12.49 -16.09
N PRO A 346 -4.92 11.87 -17.27
CA PRO A 346 -6.06 11.26 -17.95
C PRO A 346 -6.62 10.11 -17.10
N SER A 347 -7.91 9.83 -17.27
CA SER A 347 -8.56 8.66 -16.68
C SER A 347 -9.07 7.77 -17.82
N ILE A 348 -8.82 6.46 -17.74
CA ILE A 348 -9.23 5.48 -18.74
C ILE A 348 -10.23 4.49 -18.13
N ALA A 349 -11.23 4.10 -18.92
CA ALA A 349 -12.14 3.02 -18.59
C ALA A 349 -12.51 2.23 -19.86
N ILE A 350 -12.84 0.94 -19.68
CA ILE A 350 -13.15 0.01 -20.77
C ILE A 350 -14.62 -0.42 -20.66
N ASP A 351 -15.34 -0.40 -21.77
CA ASP A 351 -16.73 -0.85 -21.80
C ASP A 351 -16.85 -2.38 -21.98
N SER A 352 -18.08 -2.90 -21.85
CA SER A 352 -18.34 -4.34 -22.00
C SER A 352 -18.06 -4.92 -23.41
N SER A 353 -17.80 -4.05 -24.39
CA SER A 353 -17.41 -4.43 -25.76
C SER A 353 -15.90 -4.22 -26.01
N ASN A 354 -15.11 -3.99 -24.95
CA ASN A 354 -13.68 -3.67 -24.99
C ASN A 354 -13.35 -2.36 -25.73
N ASN A 355 -14.32 -1.45 -25.87
CA ASN A 355 -14.03 -0.11 -26.35
C ASN A 355 -13.41 0.70 -25.22
N VAL A 356 -12.53 1.61 -25.60
CA VAL A 356 -11.77 2.46 -24.70
C VAL A 356 -12.46 3.81 -24.59
N HIS A 357 -12.50 4.33 -23.37
CA HIS A 357 -13.04 5.62 -23.01
C HIS A 357 -12.00 6.35 -22.17
N ILE A 358 -11.69 7.60 -22.54
CA ILE A 358 -10.67 8.40 -21.86
C ILE A 358 -11.22 9.81 -21.60
N SER A 359 -11.15 10.28 -20.36
CA SER A 359 -11.38 11.67 -20.00
C SER A 359 -10.06 12.36 -19.71
N TYR A 360 -9.94 13.62 -20.11
CA TYR A 360 -8.73 14.39 -19.87
C TYR A 360 -9.02 15.89 -19.83
N TYR A 361 -8.17 16.60 -19.10
CA TYR A 361 -8.08 18.05 -19.15
C TYR A 361 -7.24 18.46 -20.36
N ALA A 362 -7.87 19.15 -21.30
CA ALA A 362 -7.14 19.80 -22.38
C ALA A 362 -6.64 21.15 -21.87
N GLY A 363 -5.37 21.21 -21.46
CA GLY A 363 -4.76 22.46 -20.95
C GLY A 363 -4.75 23.59 -21.98
N TRP A 364 -4.22 24.75 -21.58
CA TRP A 364 -4.18 25.96 -22.39
C TRP A 364 -3.79 25.68 -23.87
N PRO A 365 -4.48 26.28 -24.85
CA PRO A 365 -5.48 27.35 -24.69
C PRO A 365 -6.91 26.88 -24.41
N ASP A 366 -7.21 25.58 -24.50
CA ASP A 366 -8.57 25.06 -24.42
C ASP A 366 -9.12 25.23 -22.99
N ASN A 367 -8.44 24.66 -22.01
CA ASN A 367 -8.86 24.55 -20.61
C ASN A 367 -10.22 23.82 -20.43
N ASP A 368 -10.46 22.85 -21.30
CA ASP A 368 -11.71 22.11 -21.42
C ASP A 368 -11.62 20.71 -20.79
N LEU A 369 -12.78 20.18 -20.39
CA LEU A 369 -12.95 18.74 -20.19
C LEU A 369 -13.23 18.09 -21.55
N LYS A 370 -12.33 17.20 -21.98
CA LYS A 370 -12.52 16.41 -23.20
C LYS A 370 -12.69 14.93 -22.89
N TYR A 371 -13.33 14.26 -23.83
CA TYR A 371 -13.58 12.82 -23.81
C TYR A 371 -13.21 12.22 -25.17
N ALA A 372 -12.44 11.14 -25.16
CA ALA A 372 -12.05 10.37 -26.33
C ALA A 372 -12.57 8.93 -26.23
N THR A 373 -13.02 8.36 -27.35
CA THR A 373 -13.44 6.96 -27.41
C THR A 373 -13.19 6.34 -28.77
N ASN A 374 -13.02 5.02 -28.83
CA ASN A 374 -12.84 4.27 -30.08
C ASN A 374 -14.08 3.44 -30.51
N VAL A 375 -15.25 3.65 -29.88
CA VAL A 375 -16.50 2.92 -30.15
C VAL A 375 -16.90 2.90 -31.63
N SER A 376 -16.56 3.94 -32.40
CA SER A 376 -16.84 4.02 -33.85
C SER A 376 -15.84 3.28 -34.74
N GLY A 377 -14.87 2.58 -34.15
CA GLY A 377 -13.74 1.92 -34.85
C GLY A 377 -12.53 2.84 -35.07
N SER A 378 -12.61 4.10 -34.65
CA SER A 378 -11.51 5.08 -34.66
C SER A 378 -11.67 6.04 -33.49
N TRP A 379 -10.57 6.69 -33.05
CA TRP A 379 -10.65 7.71 -32.01
C TRP A 379 -11.56 8.86 -32.41
N PHE A 380 -12.59 9.09 -31.59
CA PHE A 380 -13.50 10.22 -31.67
C PHE A 380 -13.35 11.05 -30.39
N ILE A 381 -13.12 12.35 -30.54
CA ILE A 381 -12.92 13.29 -29.44
C ILE A 381 -14.10 14.27 -29.40
N SER A 382 -14.61 14.52 -28.20
CA SER A 382 -15.64 15.53 -27.93
C SER A 382 -15.25 16.39 -26.74
N THR A 383 -15.46 17.71 -26.86
CA THR A 383 -15.47 18.63 -25.71
C THR A 383 -16.78 18.45 -24.94
N ILE A 384 -16.69 18.16 -23.65
CA ILE A 384 -17.83 17.88 -22.77
C ILE A 384 -18.24 19.13 -21.98
N ASP A 385 -17.24 19.88 -21.52
CA ASP A 385 -17.41 21.16 -20.84
C ASP A 385 -16.28 22.10 -21.26
N SER A 386 -16.63 23.35 -21.56
CA SER A 386 -15.72 24.38 -22.04
C SER A 386 -15.97 25.75 -21.40
N THR A 387 -16.72 25.78 -20.30
CA THR A 387 -17.09 27.05 -19.65
C THR A 387 -16.11 27.34 -18.52
N GLY A 388 -15.05 28.09 -18.85
CA GLY A 388 -13.94 28.37 -17.91
C GLY A 388 -12.86 27.30 -17.99
N SER A 389 -11.98 27.27 -16.99
CA SER A 389 -11.00 26.20 -16.80
C SER A 389 -11.64 25.02 -16.07
N VAL A 390 -12.00 23.98 -16.82
CA VAL A 390 -12.76 22.82 -16.35
C VAL A 390 -12.10 21.52 -16.76
N GLY A 391 -12.27 20.46 -15.96
CA GLY A 391 -11.78 19.12 -16.30
C GLY A 391 -10.53 18.69 -15.53
N VAL A 392 -10.01 19.56 -14.67
CA VAL A 392 -8.87 19.25 -13.81
C VAL A 392 -9.22 18.11 -12.85
N PHE A 393 -8.25 17.23 -12.55
CA PHE A 393 -8.41 16.02 -11.74
C PHE A 393 -9.54 15.09 -12.21
N THR A 394 -9.79 15.01 -13.52
CA THR A 394 -10.87 14.18 -14.04
C THR A 394 -10.69 12.71 -13.67
N SER A 395 -11.80 12.07 -13.27
CA SER A 395 -11.88 10.62 -13.03
C SER A 395 -13.13 10.11 -13.74
N MET A 396 -13.02 8.94 -14.38
CA MET A 396 -14.13 8.36 -15.14
C MET A 396 -14.36 6.88 -14.88
N VAL A 397 -15.61 6.48 -15.07
CA VAL A 397 -16.08 5.10 -15.02
C VAL A 397 -17.17 4.88 -16.08
N ILE A 398 -17.33 3.63 -16.50
CA ILE A 398 -18.37 3.21 -17.45
C ILE A 398 -19.42 2.38 -16.71
N ASP A 399 -20.69 2.68 -16.95
CA ASP A 399 -21.80 1.94 -16.37
C ASP A 399 -22.07 0.62 -17.10
N SER A 400 -22.95 -0.20 -16.52
CA SER A 400 -23.37 -1.48 -17.10
C SER A 400 -24.09 -1.37 -18.46
N ASN A 401 -24.44 -0.17 -18.91
CA ASN A 401 -25.05 0.14 -20.22
C ASN A 401 -24.05 0.80 -21.19
N ASN A 402 -22.75 0.75 -20.89
CA ASN A 402 -21.66 1.38 -21.65
C ASN A 402 -21.81 2.91 -21.75
N LYS A 403 -22.28 3.55 -20.68
CA LYS A 403 -22.40 5.00 -20.55
C LYS A 403 -21.31 5.54 -19.66
N ALA A 404 -20.81 6.72 -20.00
CA ALA A 404 -19.71 7.34 -19.30
C ALA A 404 -20.21 8.23 -18.15
N HIS A 405 -19.48 8.19 -17.04
CA HIS A 405 -19.69 8.97 -15.84
C HIS A 405 -18.34 9.59 -15.46
N ILE A 406 -18.28 10.92 -15.39
CA ILE A 406 -17.04 11.67 -15.19
C ILE A 406 -17.23 12.64 -14.03
N SER A 407 -16.38 12.56 -13.01
CA SER A 407 -16.22 13.64 -12.02
C SER A 407 -15.04 14.52 -12.40
N TYR A 408 -15.14 15.83 -12.15
CA TYR A 408 -14.08 16.78 -12.47
C TYR A 408 -14.16 18.06 -11.64
N PHE A 409 -13.03 18.73 -11.50
CA PHE A 409 -12.91 20.04 -10.87
C PHE A 409 -13.07 21.16 -11.89
N ASP A 410 -13.88 22.15 -11.54
CA ASP A 410 -13.98 23.44 -12.22
C ASP A 410 -13.09 24.44 -11.46
N ASP A 411 -11.89 24.68 -11.98
CA ASP A 411 -10.89 25.54 -11.33
C ASP A 411 -11.32 27.02 -11.33
N THR A 412 -12.15 27.42 -12.30
CA THR A 412 -12.65 28.79 -12.39
C THR A 412 -13.63 29.10 -11.27
N ASN A 413 -14.57 28.19 -11.03
CA ASN A 413 -15.61 28.38 -10.01
C ASN A 413 -15.24 27.75 -8.65
N GLN A 414 -14.22 26.88 -8.64
CA GLN A 414 -13.78 26.06 -7.52
C GLN A 414 -14.85 25.04 -7.07
N ASP A 415 -15.53 24.45 -8.06
CA ASP A 415 -16.66 23.54 -7.86
C ASP A 415 -16.32 22.09 -8.23
N LEU A 416 -16.99 21.14 -7.56
CA LEU A 416 -17.08 19.75 -8.03
C LEU A 416 -18.20 19.64 -9.06
N LYS A 417 -17.87 19.14 -10.25
CA LYS A 417 -18.83 18.87 -11.33
C LYS A 417 -18.83 17.42 -11.74
N TYR A 418 -19.93 17.05 -12.40
CA TYR A 418 -20.19 15.71 -12.88
C TYR A 418 -20.78 15.76 -14.28
N ALA A 419 -20.30 14.91 -15.18
CA ALA A 419 -20.81 14.75 -16.53
C ALA A 419 -21.20 13.30 -16.80
N THR A 420 -22.32 13.08 -17.50
CA THR A 420 -22.71 11.74 -17.96
C THR A 420 -23.46 11.78 -19.29
N ASN A 421 -23.36 10.71 -20.07
CA ASN A 421 -24.15 10.51 -21.28
C ASN A 421 -25.24 9.42 -21.13
N ALA A 422 -25.59 9.03 -19.90
CA ALA A 422 -26.55 7.97 -19.62
C ALA A 422 -27.96 8.22 -20.19
N SER A 423 -28.35 9.49 -20.36
CA SER A 423 -29.63 9.89 -20.97
C SER A 423 -29.61 9.88 -22.51
N GLY A 424 -28.49 9.52 -23.13
CA GLY A 424 -28.29 9.53 -24.58
C GLY A 424 -27.54 10.75 -25.11
N SER A 425 -27.39 11.80 -24.30
CA SER A 425 -26.58 12.99 -24.58
C SER A 425 -25.77 13.37 -23.35
N TRP A 426 -24.64 14.04 -23.54
CA TRP A 426 -23.87 14.59 -22.42
C TRP A 426 -24.68 15.63 -21.65
N ILE A 427 -24.74 15.45 -20.34
CA ILE A 427 -25.30 16.38 -19.37
C ILE A 427 -24.23 16.66 -18.33
N THR A 428 -24.00 17.93 -18.04
CA THR A 428 -23.13 18.37 -16.94
C THR A 428 -23.97 18.87 -15.76
N SER A 429 -23.47 18.73 -14.55
CA SER A 429 -24.13 19.15 -13.32
C SER A 429 -23.11 19.61 -12.29
N ILE A 430 -23.44 20.67 -11.56
CA ILE A 430 -22.68 21.11 -10.40
C ILE A 430 -23.14 20.28 -9.21
N ILE A 431 -22.19 19.62 -8.54
CA ILE A 431 -22.48 18.72 -7.41
C ILE A 431 -22.29 19.46 -6.11
N ASP A 432 -21.12 20.06 -5.91
CA ASP A 432 -20.78 20.86 -4.75
C ASP A 432 -20.15 22.17 -5.20
N SER A 433 -20.69 23.29 -4.71
CA SER A 433 -20.21 24.65 -5.04
C SER A 433 -20.01 25.52 -3.80
N THR A 434 -19.91 24.91 -2.62
CA THR A 434 -19.78 25.66 -1.36
C THR A 434 -18.32 25.75 -0.94
N GLY A 435 -17.66 26.85 -1.33
CA GLY A 435 -16.25 27.09 -1.05
C GLY A 435 -15.35 26.52 -2.16
N ASN A 436 -14.10 26.19 -1.83
CA ASN A 436 -13.22 25.50 -2.76
C ASN A 436 -13.35 23.99 -2.58
N VAL A 437 -13.94 23.32 -3.56
CA VAL A 437 -14.30 21.91 -3.49
C VAL A 437 -14.09 21.22 -4.85
N GLY A 438 -13.77 19.94 -4.82
CA GLY A 438 -13.74 19.08 -6.02
C GLY A 438 -12.34 18.72 -6.50
N ALA A 439 -11.29 19.28 -5.89
CA ALA A 439 -9.92 18.88 -6.18
C ALA A 439 -9.67 17.39 -5.85
N TYR A 440 -8.80 16.75 -6.63
CA TYR A 440 -8.46 15.32 -6.50
C TYR A 440 -9.67 14.38 -6.50
N THR A 441 -10.66 14.65 -7.35
CA THR A 441 -11.86 13.83 -7.38
C THR A 441 -11.60 12.43 -7.93
N SER A 442 -12.28 11.43 -7.36
CA SER A 442 -12.30 10.05 -7.83
C SER A 442 -13.74 9.55 -7.84
N ILE A 443 -14.12 8.73 -8.83
CA ILE A 443 -15.48 8.21 -9.01
C ILE A 443 -15.50 6.69 -9.14
N ALA A 444 -16.51 6.06 -8.52
CA ALA A 444 -16.88 4.66 -8.70
C ALA A 444 -18.41 4.55 -8.84
N LEU A 445 -18.90 3.44 -9.42
CA LEU A 445 -20.33 3.15 -9.54
C LEU A 445 -20.73 1.97 -8.65
N ASP A 446 -21.93 2.03 -8.08
CA ASP A 446 -22.55 0.85 -7.45
C ASP A 446 -23.21 -0.08 -8.49
N SER A 447 -23.73 -1.22 -8.02
CA SER A 447 -24.42 -2.21 -8.84
C SER A 447 -25.68 -1.70 -9.55
N ASN A 448 -26.19 -0.53 -9.16
CA ASN A 448 -27.33 0.15 -9.78
C ASN A 448 -26.89 1.31 -10.69
N ASN A 449 -25.59 1.46 -10.95
CA ASN A 449 -24.97 2.56 -11.69
C ASN A 449 -25.12 3.93 -11.01
N ASN A 450 -25.35 3.98 -9.69
CA ASN A 450 -25.28 5.24 -8.95
C ASN A 450 -23.81 5.62 -8.74
N ALA A 451 -23.53 6.91 -8.82
CA ALA A 451 -22.19 7.45 -8.66
C ALA A 451 -21.84 7.64 -7.19
N HIS A 452 -20.59 7.31 -6.88
CA HIS A 452 -19.92 7.52 -5.60
C HIS A 452 -18.66 8.32 -5.89
N ILE A 453 -18.56 9.54 -5.36
CA ILE A 453 -17.46 10.45 -5.65
C ILE A 453 -16.75 10.82 -4.36
N SER A 454 -15.45 10.53 -4.24
CA SER A 454 -14.59 11.13 -3.23
C SER A 454 -13.88 12.36 -3.80
N TYR A 455 -13.64 13.37 -2.97
CA TYR A 455 -12.96 14.60 -3.38
C TYR A 455 -12.43 15.38 -2.18
N THR A 456 -11.48 16.28 -2.43
CA THR A 456 -11.00 17.24 -1.43
C THR A 456 -11.83 18.51 -1.45
N GLY A 457 -12.18 19.00 -0.25
CA GLY A 457 -12.66 20.36 -0.03
C GLY A 457 -11.72 21.15 0.87
N TYR A 458 -11.89 22.48 0.89
CA TYR A 458 -11.16 23.38 1.79
C TYR A 458 -12.11 24.09 2.74
N TYR A 459 -11.87 23.95 4.05
CA TYR A 459 -12.53 24.73 5.09
C TYR A 459 -11.47 25.56 5.84
N SER A 460 -11.55 26.89 5.73
CA SER A 460 -10.62 27.81 6.41
C SER A 460 -9.13 27.48 6.18
N SER A 461 -8.78 27.06 4.95
CA SER A 461 -7.44 26.63 4.52
C SER A 461 -7.01 25.21 4.94
N ILE A 462 -7.87 24.45 5.62
CA ILE A 462 -7.63 23.05 5.95
C ILE A 462 -8.30 22.17 4.89
N ARG A 463 -7.57 21.15 4.40
CA ARG A 463 -8.11 20.16 3.46
C ARG A 463 -8.99 19.16 4.20
N VAL A 464 -10.13 18.82 3.64
CA VAL A 464 -11.05 17.81 4.17
C VAL A 464 -11.40 16.77 3.11
N LEU A 465 -11.63 15.54 3.54
CA LEU A 465 -12.20 14.51 2.68
C LEU A 465 -13.72 14.67 2.62
N LYS A 466 -14.25 14.81 1.40
CA LYS A 466 -15.69 14.86 1.13
C LYS A 466 -16.10 13.70 0.24
N TYR A 467 -17.38 13.36 0.34
CA TYR A 467 -18.03 12.29 -0.41
C TYR A 467 -19.39 12.77 -0.93
N ALA A 468 -19.69 12.46 -2.18
CA ALA A 468 -20.97 12.73 -2.82
C ALA A 468 -21.54 11.46 -3.46
N THR A 469 -22.86 11.28 -3.39
CA THR A 469 -23.55 10.17 -4.06
C THR A 469 -24.96 10.53 -4.50
N ASN A 470 -25.44 9.89 -5.57
CA ASN A 470 -26.80 10.07 -6.08
C ASN A 470 -27.73 8.85 -5.84
N THR A 471 -27.34 7.88 -5.00
CA THR A 471 -28.14 6.66 -4.69
C THR A 471 -29.58 6.96 -4.23
N SER A 472 -29.82 8.13 -3.62
CA SER A 472 -31.15 8.55 -3.17
C SER A 472 -32.05 9.15 -4.28
N GLY A 473 -31.54 9.23 -5.51
CA GLY A 473 -32.17 9.95 -6.63
C GLY A 473 -31.83 11.45 -6.69
N SER A 474 -31.13 11.97 -5.67
CA SER A 474 -30.51 13.30 -5.65
C SER A 474 -29.10 13.22 -5.08
N TRP A 475 -28.25 14.19 -5.42
CA TRP A 475 -26.91 14.29 -4.84
C TRP A 475 -26.97 14.59 -3.35
N VAL A 476 -26.32 13.74 -2.57
CA VAL A 476 -26.11 13.90 -1.13
C VAL A 476 -24.62 14.04 -0.90
N ILE A 477 -24.24 15.10 -0.19
CA ILE A 477 -22.84 15.42 0.14
C ILE A 477 -22.61 15.26 1.63
N SER A 478 -21.47 14.68 1.99
CA SER A 478 -21.01 14.56 3.37
C SER A 478 -19.51 14.85 3.47
N THR A 479 -19.10 15.56 4.51
CA THR A 479 -17.70 15.62 4.93
C THR A 479 -17.41 14.37 5.75
N ILE A 480 -16.40 13.61 5.34
CA ILE A 480 -16.05 12.32 5.93
C ILE A 480 -14.98 12.51 7.01
N ASP A 481 -13.87 13.17 6.66
CA ASP A 481 -12.77 13.43 7.59
C ASP A 481 -12.33 14.91 7.51
N SER A 482 -11.80 15.43 8.61
CA SER A 482 -11.21 16.77 8.71
C SER A 482 -9.80 16.86 8.13
N GLY A 483 -9.24 15.73 7.70
CA GLY A 483 -8.01 15.62 6.92
C GLY A 483 -8.32 15.24 5.47
N GLY A 484 -7.59 15.81 4.50
CA GLY A 484 -7.87 15.60 3.08
C GLY A 484 -6.68 15.87 2.16
N GLY A 485 -6.78 15.37 0.93
CA GLY A 485 -5.71 15.34 -0.04
C GLY A 485 -6.07 14.42 -1.21
N THR A 486 -5.06 13.93 -1.94
CA THR A 486 -5.28 12.97 -3.03
C THR A 486 -6.11 11.79 -2.54
N THR A 487 -7.19 11.44 -3.26
CA THR A 487 -8.09 10.35 -2.88
C THR A 487 -8.38 9.42 -4.05
N SER A 488 -8.64 8.16 -3.74
CA SER A 488 -9.10 7.12 -4.66
C SER A 488 -10.29 6.42 -4.02
N ILE A 489 -11.32 6.09 -4.80
CA ILE A 489 -12.56 5.44 -4.34
C ILE A 489 -12.84 4.18 -5.13
N ASP A 490 -13.41 3.18 -4.46
CA ASP A 490 -13.95 1.98 -5.08
C ASP A 490 -15.20 1.50 -4.32
N VAL A 491 -16.01 0.66 -4.95
CA VAL A 491 -17.27 0.13 -4.40
C VAL A 491 -17.24 -1.40 -4.42
N ASP A 492 -17.52 -2.02 -3.28
CA ASP A 492 -17.50 -3.47 -3.15
C ASP A 492 -18.75 -4.15 -3.73
N LEU A 493 -18.72 -5.48 -3.83
CA LEU A 493 -19.83 -6.28 -4.36
C LEU A 493 -21.17 -6.15 -3.60
N ASN A 494 -21.20 -5.43 -2.47
CA ASN A 494 -22.40 -5.14 -1.70
C ASN A 494 -22.75 -3.64 -1.71
N ASP A 495 -22.24 -2.89 -2.68
CA ASP A 495 -22.43 -1.44 -2.86
C ASP A 495 -21.86 -0.61 -1.70
N ARG A 496 -20.84 -1.12 -1.02
CA ARG A 496 -20.19 -0.42 0.09
C ARG A 496 -18.96 0.31 -0.41
N VAL A 497 -18.82 1.55 0.02
CA VAL A 497 -17.81 2.46 -0.46
C VAL A 497 -16.53 2.31 0.35
N HIS A 498 -15.41 2.36 -0.35
CA HIS A 498 -14.06 2.30 0.19
C HIS A 498 -13.24 3.43 -0.43
N ILE A 499 -12.52 4.19 0.40
CA ILE A 499 -11.78 5.38 -0.03
C ILE A 499 -10.38 5.33 0.59
N SER A 500 -9.32 5.40 -0.20
CA SER A 500 -7.98 5.75 0.29
C SER A 500 -7.75 7.25 0.08
N TYR A 501 -7.00 7.87 0.99
CA TYR A 501 -6.67 9.29 0.85
C TYR A 501 -5.43 9.69 1.64
N PHE A 502 -4.73 10.68 1.10
CA PHE A 502 -3.71 11.42 1.83
C PHE A 502 -4.36 12.42 2.78
N ASP A 503 -4.04 12.34 4.06
CA ASP A 503 -4.39 13.36 5.03
C ASP A 503 -3.29 14.41 5.10
N GLY A 504 -3.43 15.48 4.32
CA GLY A 504 -2.46 16.59 4.31
C GLY A 504 -2.41 17.43 5.59
N THR A 505 -3.20 17.12 6.62
CA THR A 505 -3.06 17.74 7.95
C THR A 505 -2.01 17.03 8.80
N ASN A 506 -1.91 15.71 8.65
CA ASN A 506 -1.01 14.85 9.44
C ASN A 506 0.09 14.20 8.60
N ASP A 507 0.02 14.37 7.28
CA ASP A 507 0.86 13.71 6.28
C ASP A 507 0.75 12.17 6.27
N ASP A 508 -0.45 11.66 6.54
CA ASP A 508 -0.74 10.23 6.68
C ASP A 508 -1.45 9.65 5.44
N LEU A 509 -1.28 8.35 5.19
CA LEU A 509 -2.23 7.57 4.40
C LEU A 509 -3.39 7.15 5.30
N LYS A 510 -4.61 7.50 4.89
CA LYS A 510 -5.85 7.08 5.54
C LYS A 510 -6.76 6.33 4.59
N TYR A 511 -7.72 5.65 5.21
CA TYR A 511 -8.73 4.86 4.55
C TYR A 511 -10.09 5.07 5.23
N ALA A 512 -11.13 5.31 4.45
CA ALA A 512 -12.50 5.46 4.92
C ALA A 512 -13.42 4.45 4.24
N THR A 513 -14.39 3.90 4.97
CA THR A 513 -15.40 3.00 4.41
C THR A 513 -16.74 3.13 5.11
N ASN A 514 -17.83 2.94 4.37
CA ASN A 514 -19.18 2.86 4.95
C ASN A 514 -19.67 1.41 5.14
N ALA A 515 -18.79 0.41 5.01
CA ALA A 515 -19.20 -1.00 4.94
C ALA A 515 -19.89 -1.55 6.21
N SER A 516 -19.80 -0.83 7.31
CA SER A 516 -20.46 -1.11 8.59
C SER A 516 -21.86 -0.48 8.73
N GLY A 517 -22.34 0.26 7.73
CA GLY A 517 -23.53 1.10 7.79
C GLY A 517 -23.26 2.52 8.30
N SER A 518 -22.01 2.87 8.61
CA SER A 518 -21.54 4.23 8.92
C SER A 518 -20.09 4.37 8.48
N TRP A 519 -19.65 5.61 8.26
CA TRP A 519 -18.26 5.89 7.91
C TRP A 519 -17.32 5.52 9.06
N ILE A 520 -16.38 4.65 8.76
CA ILE A 520 -15.24 4.30 9.60
C ILE A 520 -14.00 4.80 8.90
N ILE A 521 -13.18 5.57 9.60
CA ILE A 521 -11.89 6.07 9.14
C ILE A 521 -10.77 5.33 9.88
N SER A 522 -9.71 4.99 9.17
CA SER A 522 -8.54 4.30 9.68
C SER A 522 -7.29 4.93 9.09
N THR A 523 -6.33 5.27 9.94
CA THR A 523 -4.97 5.60 9.47
C THR A 523 -4.27 4.30 9.07
N ILE A 524 -3.86 4.23 7.80
CA ILE A 524 -3.20 3.07 7.22
C ILE A 524 -1.69 3.16 7.41
N ASP A 525 -1.07 4.29 7.10
CA ASP A 525 0.35 4.58 7.35
C ASP A 525 0.48 6.03 7.85
N SER A 526 1.33 6.27 8.83
CA SER A 526 1.63 7.60 9.41
C SER A 526 3.13 7.78 9.69
N ALA A 527 3.98 6.93 9.13
CA ALA A 527 5.41 6.93 9.41
C ALA A 527 6.13 7.86 8.42
N GLY A 528 6.24 9.14 8.79
CA GLY A 528 6.75 10.19 7.91
C GLY A 528 5.62 10.79 7.07
N SER A 529 5.97 11.42 5.95
CA SER A 529 5.00 11.95 5.00
C SER A 529 4.68 10.91 3.92
N VAL A 530 3.55 10.24 4.11
CA VAL A 530 3.13 9.02 3.41
C VAL A 530 1.71 9.17 2.87
N GLY A 531 1.37 8.43 1.82
CA GLY A 531 0.01 8.40 1.26
C GLY A 531 -0.20 9.28 0.04
N TRP A 532 0.84 9.99 -0.40
CA TRP A 532 0.81 10.77 -1.63
C TRP A 532 0.44 9.89 -2.81
N TYR A 533 -0.44 10.42 -3.68
CA TYR A 533 -0.89 9.76 -4.90
C TYR A 533 -1.49 8.37 -4.68
N SER A 534 -2.14 8.15 -3.53
CA SER A 534 -2.75 6.85 -3.21
C SER A 534 -3.71 6.40 -4.33
N SER A 535 -3.53 5.19 -4.83
CA SER A 535 -4.42 4.52 -5.76
C SER A 535 -4.95 3.26 -5.10
N MET A 536 -6.25 3.00 -5.22
CA MET A 536 -6.87 1.81 -4.64
C MET A 536 -7.67 1.01 -5.66
N ALA A 537 -7.76 -0.30 -5.41
CA ALA A 537 -8.65 -1.21 -6.10
C ALA A 537 -9.14 -2.32 -5.15
N LEU A 538 -10.30 -2.89 -5.44
CA LEU A 538 -10.84 -4.06 -4.76
C LEU A 538 -10.65 -5.33 -5.61
N ASP A 539 -10.25 -6.45 -5.00
CA ASP A 539 -10.28 -7.75 -5.66
C ASP A 539 -11.69 -8.37 -5.66
N SER A 540 -11.82 -9.51 -6.34
CA SER A 540 -13.08 -10.28 -6.40
C SER A 540 -13.61 -10.80 -5.04
N ASN A 541 -12.85 -10.68 -3.96
CA ASN A 541 -13.26 -11.00 -2.58
C ASN A 541 -13.53 -9.73 -1.74
N ASN A 542 -13.55 -8.55 -2.35
CA ASN A 542 -13.60 -7.23 -1.70
C ASN A 542 -12.37 -6.96 -0.80
N LYS A 543 -11.23 -7.61 -1.11
CA LYS A 543 -9.95 -7.27 -0.50
C LYS A 543 -9.45 -5.98 -1.13
N VAL A 544 -9.07 -5.03 -0.29
CA VAL A 544 -8.59 -3.72 -0.68
C VAL A 544 -7.09 -3.81 -0.95
N HIS A 545 -6.67 -3.20 -2.06
CA HIS A 545 -5.28 -3.06 -2.48
C HIS A 545 -5.01 -1.57 -2.65
N ILE A 546 -3.97 -1.04 -2.00
CA ILE A 546 -3.62 0.38 -2.05
C ILE A 546 -2.13 0.49 -2.37
N SER A 547 -1.76 1.27 -3.39
CA SER A 547 -0.38 1.70 -3.62
C SER A 547 -0.24 3.19 -3.30
N TYR A 548 0.88 3.61 -2.73
CA TYR A 548 1.06 5.00 -2.29
C TYR A 548 2.54 5.38 -2.18
N TYR A 549 2.84 6.67 -2.35
CA TYR A 549 4.20 7.19 -2.23
C TYR A 549 4.51 7.65 -0.81
N ASN A 550 5.68 7.28 -0.32
CA ASN A 550 6.27 7.78 0.91
C ASN A 550 7.39 8.77 0.54
N SER A 551 7.06 10.05 0.64
CA SER A 551 7.97 11.15 0.29
C SER A 551 9.13 11.31 1.25
N SER A 552 9.03 10.76 2.47
CA SER A 552 10.11 10.85 3.46
C SER A 552 11.28 9.94 3.11
N ASN A 553 11.02 8.79 2.48
CA ASN A 553 12.07 7.84 2.09
C ASN A 553 12.22 7.70 0.57
N GLY A 554 11.32 8.30 -0.22
CA GLY A 554 11.38 8.26 -1.68
C GLY A 554 10.90 6.93 -2.30
N ASP A 555 10.11 6.14 -1.56
CA ASP A 555 9.70 4.79 -1.91
C ASP A 555 8.20 4.69 -2.26
N LEU A 556 7.86 3.79 -3.19
CA LEU A 556 6.50 3.33 -3.45
C LEU A 556 6.16 2.19 -2.48
N LYS A 557 5.08 2.35 -1.74
CA LYS A 557 4.57 1.39 -0.77
C LYS A 557 3.24 0.80 -1.21
N TYR A 558 2.90 -0.33 -0.61
CA TYR A 558 1.65 -1.05 -0.81
C TYR A 558 0.96 -1.30 0.53
N ALA A 559 -0.36 -1.46 0.55
CA ALA A 559 -1.13 -1.86 1.72
C ALA A 559 -2.38 -2.64 1.30
N THR A 560 -2.82 -3.60 2.11
CA THR A 560 -3.99 -4.44 1.81
C THR A 560 -4.72 -4.93 3.04
N ASN A 561 -6.05 -5.11 3.01
CA ASN A 561 -6.80 -5.62 4.16
C ASN A 561 -6.75 -7.16 4.28
N ASN A 562 -6.76 -7.70 5.51
CA ASN A 562 -6.77 -9.14 5.72
C ASN A 562 -8.12 -9.79 5.37
N SER A 563 -8.11 -10.97 4.75
CA SER A 563 -9.32 -11.68 4.31
C SER A 563 -10.01 -12.44 5.45
N CYS A 564 -11.35 -12.35 5.51
CA CYS A 564 -12.17 -13.16 6.41
C CYS A 564 -12.48 -14.53 5.76
N GLY A 565 -11.88 -15.61 6.26
CA GLY A 565 -12.14 -16.98 5.78
C GLY A 565 -13.53 -17.53 6.18
N ARG A 566 -14.29 -18.07 5.22
CA ARG A 566 -15.51 -18.85 5.47
C ARG A 566 -15.15 -20.28 5.91
N HIS A 567 -15.42 -20.64 7.15
CA HIS A 567 -15.37 -22.04 7.60
C HIS A 567 -16.66 -22.80 7.22
N ASN A 568 -16.52 -23.84 6.38
CA ASN A 568 -17.52 -24.90 6.23
C ASN A 568 -17.33 -25.95 7.34
N HIS A 569 -18.25 -26.02 8.31
CA HIS A 569 -19.06 -27.22 8.62
C HIS A 569 -19.86 -27.05 9.92
N LYS A 570 -21.19 -27.20 9.77
CA LYS A 570 -22.22 -27.60 10.76
C LYS A 570 -22.00 -27.16 12.23
N GLN A 571 -22.65 -26.07 12.65
CA GLN A 571 -23.73 -26.03 13.67
C GLN A 571 -24.20 -24.57 13.93
N ARG A 572 -25.47 -24.32 13.57
CA ARG A 572 -26.46 -23.31 14.03
C ARG A 572 -26.01 -21.89 14.46
N ASN A 573 -26.38 -20.94 13.58
CA ASN A 573 -26.93 -19.59 13.81
C ASN A 573 -26.29 -18.66 14.86
N ARG A 574 -25.35 -17.81 14.43
CA ARG A 574 -25.34 -16.34 14.68
C ARG A 574 -24.69 -15.60 13.49
N PRO A 575 -25.22 -14.46 13.00
CA PRO A 575 -24.65 -13.73 11.85
C PRO A 575 -23.44 -12.89 12.28
N CYS A 576 -22.40 -12.85 11.43
CA CYS A 576 -21.24 -11.96 11.57
C CYS A 576 -21.65 -10.48 11.55
N ARG A 577 -21.12 -9.66 12.46
CA ARG A 577 -21.14 -8.19 12.39
C ARG A 577 -19.81 -7.73 11.77
N SER A 578 -19.89 -6.94 10.70
CA SER A 578 -18.87 -6.65 9.70
C SER A 578 -18.04 -5.37 9.94
N ASN A 579 -17.48 -5.15 11.14
CA ASN A 579 -16.97 -3.81 11.52
C ASN A 579 -15.46 -3.70 11.82
N SER A 580 -14.58 -4.52 11.25
CA SER A 580 -13.12 -4.25 11.31
C SER A 580 -12.41 -4.62 10.02
N LEU A 581 -11.82 -3.62 9.37
CA LEU A 581 -10.93 -3.76 8.22
C LEU A 581 -9.51 -3.53 8.74
N ASP A 582 -8.72 -4.59 8.89
CA ASP A 582 -7.30 -4.51 9.29
C ASP A 582 -6.44 -4.57 8.04
N PHE A 583 -5.61 -3.54 7.82
CA PHE A 583 -4.62 -3.50 6.73
C PHE A 583 -3.24 -4.03 7.17
N GLN A 584 -2.61 -4.84 6.33
CA GLN A 584 -1.17 -5.11 6.28
C GLN A 584 -0.53 -4.07 5.36
N GLN A 585 0.47 -3.34 5.86
CA GLN A 585 1.36 -2.52 5.05
C GLN A 585 2.42 -3.44 4.44
#